data_AF-A0A1I3WL59-F1
#
_entry.id   AF-A0A1I3WL59-F1
#
_cell.length_a   1.000
_cell.length_b   1.000
_cell.length_c   1.000
_cell.angle_alpha   90.00
_cell.angle_beta   90.00
_cell.angle_gamma   90.00
#
_symmetry.space_group_name_H-M   'P 1'
#
loop_
_entity.id
_entity.type
_entity.pdbx_description
1 polymer ?
#
loop_
_entity_poly.entity_id
_entity_poly.type
_entity_poly.pdbx_seq_one_letter_code
_entity_poly.pdbx_strand_id
1 'polypeptide(L)'
;MMNNKIKSNILDPSPHKLALTIYILILILIFIAPLNFEYISWSYIYLIYSIFFFISSSFFIQLFQNRKYNNIYYTLKYSIKIKKIITICLIFSLFGVIIRFIDIFFIRNFDFSHGLASLRITLQSLTYSSDSDVAQANIISAVSAFLFGFTYPLTILFIIYRKYLNKHTCYLCFTLLLAPILDNFLTAGILGATFTLTYIFYCYFYSTIINNKKINLKFILKIFLIFITVLFVGFIFYTQRIELMFGSINTFISYNNNLLQPNEFLLKCFDVPFLKSFAFGIYWFLHYILQGLSEFSYLLDNFDHANILYGKKQFFILDKFFSILFENNYNTYDLSILNPRPGRYQTFYGDVFIIDFGFSGLIFESTIFGVILSQLYLSRKRGQFIGIILYPFFQATVIFSPLFNSFSSSRFYFLFSGLTAFVIYRFLIKKEKYENRNYT
;
A
#
# COMPACT_ATOMS: atom_id res chain seq x y z
N MET A 1 14.85 36.82 -14.39
CA MET A 1 14.72 35.60 -13.56
C MET A 1 15.85 34.64 -13.88
N MET A 2 16.91 34.60 -13.08
CA MET A 2 17.99 33.61 -13.26
C MET A 2 17.47 32.21 -12.92
N ASN A 3 17.42 31.36 -13.94
CA ASN A 3 17.14 29.93 -13.84
C ASN A 3 18.36 29.23 -13.20
N ASN A 4 18.44 29.22 -11.87
CA ASN A 4 19.35 28.30 -11.17
C ASN A 4 18.85 26.87 -11.37
N LYS A 5 19.29 26.25 -12.45
CA LYS A 5 19.12 24.83 -12.77
C LYS A 5 20.03 24.04 -11.83
N ILE A 6 19.45 23.47 -10.78
CA ILE A 6 20.20 22.57 -9.90
C ILE A 6 20.19 21.18 -10.54
N LYS A 7 21.34 20.72 -11.01
CA LYS A 7 21.56 19.31 -11.34
C LYS A 7 21.56 18.52 -10.03
N SER A 8 20.44 17.90 -9.69
CA SER A 8 20.44 16.80 -8.72
C SER A 8 20.55 15.49 -9.49
N ASN A 9 21.72 14.85 -9.44
CA ASN A 9 21.84 13.45 -9.85
C ASN A 9 21.13 12.62 -8.80
N ILE A 10 19.85 12.34 -9.02
CA ILE A 10 19.07 11.53 -8.11
C ILE A 10 19.48 10.06 -8.30
N LEU A 11 20.24 9.53 -7.35
CA LEU A 11 20.69 8.13 -7.26
C LEU A 11 19.63 7.28 -6.54
N ASP A 12 18.40 7.27 -7.05
CA ASP A 12 17.38 6.34 -6.59
C ASP A 12 17.18 5.20 -7.61
N PRO A 13 16.93 3.96 -7.14
CA PRO A 13 16.78 2.83 -8.03
C PRO A 13 15.62 3.07 -8.99
N SER A 14 15.85 2.77 -10.27
CA SER A 14 14.78 2.69 -11.25
C SER A 14 13.77 1.62 -10.83
N PRO A 15 12.50 1.72 -11.24
CA PRO A 15 11.47 0.74 -10.90
C PRO A 15 11.86 -0.72 -11.15
N HIS A 16 12.44 -1.02 -12.33
CA HIS A 16 12.94 -2.37 -12.64
C HIS A 16 14.08 -2.81 -11.70
N LYS A 17 14.99 -1.91 -11.31
CA LYS A 17 16.07 -2.24 -10.34
C LYS A 17 15.49 -2.51 -8.96
N LEU A 18 14.55 -1.69 -8.51
CA LEU A 18 13.87 -1.87 -7.22
C LEU A 18 13.16 -3.23 -7.17
N ALA A 19 12.35 -3.54 -8.19
CA ALA A 19 11.68 -4.83 -8.28
C ALA A 19 12.67 -6.00 -8.34
N LEU A 20 13.71 -5.91 -9.17
CA LEU A 20 14.74 -6.95 -9.25
C LEU A 20 15.40 -7.19 -7.88
N THR A 21 15.74 -6.13 -7.15
CA THR A 21 16.29 -6.27 -5.79
C THR A 21 15.31 -6.98 -4.85
N ILE A 22 14.03 -6.62 -4.87
CA ILE A 22 13.01 -7.24 -4.02
C ILE A 22 12.84 -8.72 -4.37
N TYR A 23 12.73 -9.07 -5.65
CA TYR A 23 12.57 -10.46 -6.07
C TYR A 23 13.81 -11.32 -5.84
N ILE A 24 15.01 -10.75 -5.96
CA ILE A 24 16.24 -11.44 -5.55
C ILE A 24 16.24 -11.68 -4.04
N LEU A 25 15.82 -10.69 -3.23
CA LEU A 25 15.71 -10.86 -1.78
C LEU A 25 14.69 -11.95 -1.42
N ILE A 26 13.56 -11.98 -2.11
CA ILE A 26 12.55 -13.04 -1.93
C ILE A 26 13.11 -14.40 -2.33
N LEU A 27 13.80 -14.49 -3.45
CA LEU A 27 14.45 -15.73 -3.89
C LEU A 27 15.44 -16.23 -2.84
N ILE A 28 16.28 -15.35 -2.28
CA ILE A 28 17.19 -15.68 -1.17
C ILE A 28 16.40 -16.15 0.06
N LEU A 29 15.30 -15.47 0.41
CA LEU A 29 14.46 -15.85 1.53
C LEU A 29 13.81 -17.22 1.34
N ILE A 30 13.41 -17.61 0.13
CA ILE A 30 12.88 -18.95 -0.14
C ILE A 30 13.87 -20.04 0.27
N PHE A 31 15.17 -19.84 0.03
CA PHE A 31 16.20 -20.83 0.35
C PHE A 31 16.63 -20.83 1.82
N ILE A 32 16.53 -19.68 2.51
CA ILE A 32 17.02 -19.53 3.89
C ILE A 32 15.88 -19.70 4.92
N ALA A 33 14.64 -19.40 4.53
CA ALA A 33 13.51 -19.47 5.44
C ALA A 33 13.31 -20.91 5.94
N PRO A 34 13.17 -21.12 7.26
CA PRO A 34 12.88 -22.43 7.86
C PRO A 34 11.41 -22.87 7.62
N LEU A 35 10.90 -22.72 6.39
CA LEU A 35 9.54 -23.06 6.00
C LEU A 35 9.53 -24.13 4.91
N ASN A 36 8.56 -25.03 4.97
CA ASN A 36 8.28 -26.02 3.94
C ASN A 36 7.17 -25.51 3.04
N PHE A 37 7.38 -25.58 1.72
CA PHE A 37 6.37 -25.26 0.71
C PHE A 37 5.58 -26.54 0.41
N GLU A 38 4.32 -26.60 0.84
CA GLU A 38 3.45 -27.76 0.64
C GLU A 38 2.83 -27.79 -0.77
N TYR A 39 2.92 -26.67 -1.50
CA TYR A 39 2.36 -26.55 -2.84
C TYR A 39 3.40 -26.03 -3.83
N ILE A 40 3.74 -26.89 -4.79
CA ILE A 40 4.63 -26.56 -5.90
C ILE A 40 3.95 -26.93 -7.21
N SER A 41 3.84 -25.96 -8.12
CA SER A 41 3.22 -26.17 -9.41
C SER A 41 3.91 -25.39 -10.52
N TRP A 42 3.58 -25.71 -11.77
CA TRP A 42 4.07 -24.98 -12.94
C TRP A 42 3.55 -23.53 -13.01
N SER A 43 2.54 -23.18 -12.22
CA SER A 43 2.01 -21.82 -12.14
C SER A 43 3.04 -20.78 -11.66
N TYR A 44 4.12 -21.19 -10.99
CA TYR A 44 5.27 -20.31 -10.73
C TYR A 44 5.91 -19.72 -12.00
N ILE A 45 5.84 -20.42 -13.13
CA ILE A 45 6.34 -19.89 -14.41
C ILE A 45 5.56 -18.64 -14.83
N TYR A 46 4.24 -18.60 -14.61
CA TYR A 46 3.42 -17.43 -14.91
C TYR A 46 3.77 -16.23 -14.04
N LEU A 47 4.11 -16.47 -12.77
CA LEU A 47 4.62 -15.41 -11.89
C LEU A 47 5.96 -14.86 -12.39
N ILE A 48 6.88 -15.74 -12.80
CA ILE A 48 8.16 -15.35 -13.39
C ILE A 48 7.93 -14.51 -14.66
N TYR A 49 6.99 -14.90 -15.52
CA TYR A 49 6.64 -14.12 -16.70
C TYR A 49 6.08 -12.74 -16.34
N SER A 50 5.17 -12.62 -15.37
CA SER A 50 4.62 -11.31 -14.98
C SER A 50 5.69 -10.40 -14.38
N ILE A 51 6.58 -10.94 -13.54
CA ILE A 51 7.76 -10.21 -13.05
C ILE A 51 8.64 -9.76 -14.22
N PHE A 52 8.90 -10.64 -15.18
CA PHE A 52 9.68 -10.34 -16.37
C PHE A 52 9.05 -9.24 -17.23
N PHE A 53 7.73 -9.28 -17.47
CA PHE A 53 7.01 -8.26 -18.22
C PHE A 53 7.01 -6.91 -17.51
N PHE A 54 6.87 -6.89 -16.18
CA PHE A 54 7.01 -5.68 -15.39
C PHE A 54 8.43 -5.07 -15.52
N ILE A 55 9.47 -5.89 -15.34
CA ILE A 55 10.87 -5.46 -15.44
C ILE A 55 11.16 -4.94 -16.85
N SER A 56 10.78 -5.72 -17.87
CA SER A 56 11.03 -5.41 -19.28
C SER A 56 10.34 -4.13 -19.71
N SER A 57 9.03 -4.00 -19.44
CA SER A 57 8.28 -2.79 -19.79
C SER A 57 8.85 -1.55 -19.09
N SER A 58 9.23 -1.68 -17.81
CA SER A 58 9.86 -0.58 -17.09
C SER A 58 11.22 -0.18 -17.66
N PHE A 59 12.03 -1.16 -18.04
CA PHE A 59 13.34 -0.97 -18.63
C PHE A 59 13.24 -0.30 -20.00
N PHE A 60 12.38 -0.79 -20.89
CA PHE A 60 12.19 -0.24 -22.23
C PHE A 60 11.71 1.22 -22.19
N ILE A 61 10.72 1.56 -21.36
CA ILE A 61 10.26 2.95 -21.22
C ILE A 61 11.40 3.89 -20.82
N GLN A 62 12.25 3.45 -19.89
CA GLN A 62 13.41 4.24 -19.48
C GLN A 62 14.44 4.37 -20.57
N LEU A 63 14.75 3.29 -21.30
CA LEU A 63 15.67 3.34 -22.43
C LEU A 63 15.21 4.33 -23.50
N PHE A 64 13.95 4.22 -23.95
CA PHE A 64 13.43 5.06 -25.02
C PHE A 64 13.25 6.52 -24.58
N GLN A 65 12.79 6.78 -23.36
CA GLN A 65 12.52 8.15 -22.91
C GLN A 65 13.75 8.84 -22.31
N ASN A 66 14.71 8.15 -21.71
CA ASN A 66 15.94 8.81 -21.22
C ASN A 66 16.72 9.42 -22.38
N ARG A 67 16.79 8.73 -23.53
CA ARG A 67 17.45 9.24 -24.75
C ARG A 67 16.85 10.57 -25.23
N LYS A 68 15.54 10.77 -25.05
CA LYS A 68 14.82 11.96 -25.51
C LYS A 68 14.96 13.18 -24.57
N TYR A 69 15.33 12.98 -23.30
CA TYR A 69 15.24 14.02 -22.27
C TYR A 69 16.52 14.19 -21.45
N ASN A 70 17.69 13.97 -22.07
CA ASN A 70 18.99 14.13 -21.41
C ASN A 70 19.10 15.48 -20.69
N ASN A 71 19.36 15.41 -19.37
CA ASN A 71 19.91 16.47 -18.52
C ASN A 71 19.02 17.63 -18.04
N ILE A 72 17.69 17.58 -18.16
CA ILE A 72 16.84 18.64 -17.60
C ILE A 72 16.13 18.17 -16.32
N TYR A 73 16.78 18.44 -15.20
CA TYR A 73 16.21 18.29 -13.85
C TYR A 73 15.58 19.61 -13.44
N TYR A 74 14.32 19.56 -13.00
CA TYR A 74 13.63 20.72 -12.45
C TYR A 74 13.42 20.51 -10.95
N THR A 75 13.59 21.58 -10.16
CA THR A 75 13.17 21.60 -8.77
C THR A 75 11.87 22.36 -8.66
N LEU A 76 10.84 21.71 -8.08
CA LEU A 76 9.54 22.32 -7.91
C LEU A 76 9.64 23.35 -6.77
N LYS A 77 9.80 24.63 -7.12
CA LYS A 77 9.95 25.72 -6.13
C LYS A 77 8.65 25.92 -5.35
N TYR A 78 8.79 26.23 -4.06
CA TYR A 78 7.66 26.67 -3.25
C TYR A 78 7.03 27.90 -3.90
N SER A 79 5.72 27.86 -4.11
CA SER A 79 4.95 28.89 -4.78
C SER A 79 3.58 29.02 -4.12
N ILE A 80 2.88 30.11 -4.41
CA ILE A 80 1.50 30.33 -3.94
C ILE A 80 0.60 29.14 -4.32
N LYS A 81 0.83 28.51 -5.47
CA LYS A 81 0.11 27.31 -5.94
C LYS A 81 0.29 26.13 -5.00
N ILE A 82 1.55 25.88 -4.61
CA ILE A 82 1.89 24.80 -3.68
C ILE A 82 1.29 25.09 -2.31
N LYS A 83 1.33 26.35 -1.85
CA LYS A 83 0.65 26.76 -0.61
C LYS A 83 -0.85 26.47 -0.66
N LYS A 84 -1.53 26.86 -1.75
CA LYS A 84 -2.98 26.60 -1.95
C LYS A 84 -3.29 25.09 -1.91
N ILE A 85 -2.47 24.26 -2.55
CA ILE A 85 -2.69 22.80 -2.53
C ILE A 85 -2.44 22.20 -1.16
N ILE A 86 -1.39 22.64 -0.47
CA ILE A 86 -1.15 22.21 0.92
C ILE A 86 -2.38 22.54 1.77
N THR A 87 -2.95 23.74 1.64
CA THR A 87 -4.16 24.13 2.37
C THR A 87 -5.36 23.26 1.99
N ILE A 88 -5.60 22.98 0.71
CA ILE A 88 -6.71 22.11 0.28
C ILE A 88 -6.53 20.68 0.83
N CYS A 89 -5.33 20.10 0.68
CA CYS A 89 -5.04 18.75 1.19
C CYS A 89 -5.20 18.71 2.71
N LEU A 90 -4.78 19.76 3.41
CA LEU A 90 -4.91 19.91 4.84
C LEU A 90 -6.37 19.94 5.28
N ILE A 91 -7.22 20.75 4.63
CA ILE A 91 -8.65 20.83 4.93
C ILE A 91 -9.32 19.46 4.68
N PHE A 92 -9.09 18.86 3.51
CA PHE A 92 -9.70 17.57 3.16
C PHE A 92 -9.23 16.44 4.08
N SER A 93 -7.93 16.37 4.40
CA SER A 93 -7.44 15.37 5.34
C SER A 93 -7.98 15.57 6.76
N LEU A 94 -8.15 16.82 7.22
CA LEU A 94 -8.72 17.11 8.53
C LEU A 94 -10.17 16.61 8.62
N PHE A 95 -11.01 16.97 7.65
CA PHE A 95 -12.38 16.46 7.58
C PHE A 95 -12.41 14.94 7.43
N GLY A 96 -11.57 14.38 6.56
CA GLY A 96 -11.46 12.94 6.37
C GLY A 96 -11.15 12.20 7.66
N VAL A 97 -10.15 12.65 8.41
CA VAL A 97 -9.77 12.07 9.71
C VAL A 97 -10.89 12.17 10.73
N ILE A 98 -11.52 13.34 10.87
CA ILE A 98 -12.63 13.53 11.83
C ILE A 98 -13.79 12.59 11.51
N ILE A 99 -14.26 12.58 10.26
CA ILE A 99 -15.38 11.72 9.84
C ILE A 99 -14.99 10.24 9.96
N ARG A 100 -13.72 9.88 9.69
CA ARG A 100 -13.23 8.50 9.82
C ARG A 100 -13.31 8.00 11.25
N PHE A 101 -12.90 8.84 12.21
CA PHE A 101 -13.03 8.49 13.63
C PHE A 101 -14.49 8.45 14.08
N ILE A 102 -15.35 9.32 13.54
CA ILE A 102 -16.80 9.24 13.80
C ILE A 102 -17.38 7.92 13.26
N ASP A 103 -17.01 7.52 12.04
CA ASP A 103 -17.42 6.26 11.42
C ASP A 103 -17.01 5.06 12.27
N ILE A 104 -15.75 5.02 12.70
CA ILE A 104 -15.21 3.91 13.51
C ILE A 104 -15.90 3.84 14.88
N PHE A 105 -15.99 4.95 15.61
CA PHE A 105 -16.43 4.92 17.01
C PHE A 105 -17.94 5.00 17.20
N PHE A 106 -18.66 5.72 16.34
CA PHE A 106 -20.09 6.02 16.55
C PHE A 106 -21.01 5.34 15.54
N ILE A 107 -20.55 5.11 14.30
CA ILE A 107 -21.38 4.41 13.29
C ILE A 107 -21.18 2.91 13.42
N ARG A 108 -19.92 2.46 13.46
CA ARG A 108 -19.55 1.05 13.58
C ARG A 108 -19.44 0.57 15.02
N ASN A 109 -19.64 1.45 16.01
CA ASN A 109 -19.61 1.15 17.44
C ASN A 109 -18.40 0.29 17.86
N PHE A 110 -17.19 0.68 17.45
CA PHE A 110 -15.98 -0.01 17.87
C PHE A 110 -15.83 0.04 19.39
N ASP A 111 -16.08 -1.10 20.05
CA ASP A 111 -15.93 -1.25 21.48
C ASP A 111 -14.63 -1.99 21.84
N PHE A 112 -13.72 -1.30 22.50
CA PHE A 112 -12.46 -1.88 22.98
C PHE A 112 -12.62 -2.69 24.27
N SER A 113 -13.80 -2.71 24.90
CA SER A 113 -14.06 -3.43 26.16
C SER A 113 -13.72 -4.92 26.06
N HIS A 114 -13.95 -5.53 24.89
CA HIS A 114 -13.66 -6.93 24.62
C HIS A 114 -12.23 -7.19 24.10
N GLY A 115 -11.40 -6.15 23.95
CA GLY A 115 -10.05 -6.22 23.43
C GLY A 115 -9.95 -6.21 21.89
N LEU A 116 -8.79 -5.80 21.35
CA LEU A 116 -8.57 -5.68 19.89
C LEU A 116 -8.71 -6.99 19.11
N ALA A 117 -8.53 -8.13 19.78
CA ALA A 117 -8.59 -9.46 19.17
C ALA A 117 -10.02 -9.91 18.86
N SER A 118 -10.95 -9.70 19.79
CA SER A 118 -12.37 -10.02 19.60
C SER A 118 -13.02 -9.08 18.60
N LEU A 119 -12.67 -7.79 18.66
CA LEU A 119 -13.14 -6.77 17.71
C LEU A 119 -12.79 -7.14 16.25
N ARG A 120 -11.61 -7.73 16.02
CA ARG A 120 -11.24 -8.24 14.68
C ARG A 120 -12.08 -9.43 14.24
N ILE A 121 -12.41 -10.35 15.14
CA ILE A 121 -13.29 -11.49 14.82
C ILE A 121 -14.67 -10.98 14.45
N THR A 122 -15.19 -10.01 15.20
CA THR A 122 -16.47 -9.34 14.89
C THR A 122 -16.40 -8.67 13.52
N LEU A 123 -15.35 -7.90 13.22
CA LEU A 123 -15.19 -7.28 11.90
C LEU A 123 -15.04 -8.30 10.76
N GLN A 124 -14.29 -9.39 10.99
CA GLN A 124 -14.12 -10.44 9.97
C GLN A 124 -15.43 -11.20 9.74
N SER A 125 -16.14 -11.59 10.80
CA SER A 125 -17.46 -12.25 10.68
C SER A 125 -18.49 -11.33 10.03
N LEU A 126 -18.49 -10.03 10.35
CA LEU A 126 -19.29 -8.99 9.67
C LEU A 126 -18.84 -8.70 8.24
N THR A 127 -17.66 -9.12 7.79
CA THR A 127 -17.24 -8.93 6.38
C THR A 127 -17.76 -10.07 5.50
N TYR A 128 -18.06 -11.23 6.09
CA TYR A 128 -18.44 -12.46 5.37
C TYR A 128 -19.89 -12.92 5.63
N SER A 129 -20.70 -12.15 6.35
CA SER A 129 -22.13 -12.42 6.55
C SER A 129 -23.01 -11.77 5.48
N SER A 130 -24.21 -12.32 5.26
CA SER A 130 -25.26 -11.68 4.44
C SER A 130 -25.70 -10.32 5.00
N ASP A 131 -25.54 -10.14 6.32
CA ASP A 131 -25.76 -8.88 7.04
C ASP A 131 -24.51 -8.00 7.11
N SER A 132 -23.54 -8.24 6.20
CA SER A 132 -22.21 -7.65 6.32
C SER A 132 -22.20 -6.13 6.37
N ASP A 133 -21.18 -5.55 7.01
CA ASP A 133 -20.81 -4.12 7.05
C ASP A 133 -20.81 -3.42 5.67
N VAL A 134 -20.90 -4.19 4.59
CA VAL A 134 -21.06 -3.75 3.22
C VAL A 134 -22.47 -3.22 2.96
N ALA A 135 -23.50 -3.84 3.55
CA ALA A 135 -24.88 -3.34 3.55
C ALA A 135 -25.05 -2.07 4.41
N GLN A 136 -24.17 -1.84 5.39
CA GLN A 136 -24.18 -0.65 6.25
C GLN A 136 -23.22 0.47 5.79
N ALA A 137 -22.55 0.30 4.65
CA ALA A 137 -21.59 1.29 4.18
C ALA A 137 -22.30 2.52 3.62
N ASN A 138 -22.56 3.44 4.53
CA ASN A 138 -23.24 4.69 4.26
C ASN A 138 -22.35 5.61 3.40
N ILE A 139 -22.94 6.52 2.62
CA ILE A 139 -22.22 7.51 1.78
C ILE A 139 -21.10 8.21 2.57
N ILE A 140 -21.36 8.47 3.85
CA ILE A 140 -20.44 9.07 4.82
C ILE A 140 -19.11 8.30 4.89
N SER A 141 -19.15 6.96 4.92
CA SER A 141 -17.96 6.11 5.02
C SER A 141 -17.10 6.15 3.75
N ALA A 142 -17.74 6.21 2.57
CA ALA A 142 -17.04 6.32 1.28
C ALA A 142 -16.39 7.70 1.11
N VAL A 143 -17.12 8.77 1.42
CA VAL A 143 -16.60 10.15 1.40
C VAL A 143 -15.47 10.31 2.41
N SER A 144 -15.63 9.75 3.62
CA SER A 144 -14.60 9.72 4.65
C SER A 144 -13.31 9.07 4.14
N ALA A 145 -13.41 7.88 3.54
CA ALA A 145 -12.24 7.15 3.03
C ALA A 145 -11.51 7.93 1.91
N PHE A 146 -12.25 8.57 1.00
CA PHE A 146 -11.68 9.42 -0.04
C PHE A 146 -10.96 10.65 0.55
N LEU A 147 -11.62 11.39 1.45
CA LEU A 147 -11.06 12.57 2.10
C LEU A 147 -9.85 12.22 2.98
N PHE A 148 -9.93 11.12 3.71
CA PHE A 148 -8.82 10.58 4.50
C PHE A 148 -7.60 10.28 3.63
N GLY A 149 -7.82 9.89 2.38
CA GLY A 149 -6.74 9.68 1.42
C GLY A 149 -5.89 10.91 1.12
N PHE A 150 -6.37 12.14 1.38
CA PHE A 150 -5.56 13.35 1.23
C PHE A 150 -4.40 13.45 2.24
N THR A 151 -4.37 12.61 3.27
CA THR A 151 -3.23 12.49 4.20
C THR A 151 -1.91 12.13 3.49
N TYR A 152 -1.96 11.35 2.41
CA TYR A 152 -0.78 10.95 1.63
C TYR A 152 -0.17 12.11 0.82
N PRO A 153 -0.90 12.77 -0.11
CA PRO A 153 -0.38 13.95 -0.81
C PRO A 153 0.00 15.07 0.16
N LEU A 154 -0.73 15.25 1.27
CA LEU A 154 -0.33 16.20 2.32
C LEU A 154 1.02 15.83 2.93
N THR A 155 1.25 14.56 3.26
CA THR A 155 2.48 14.07 3.90
C THR A 155 3.73 14.42 3.07
N ILE A 156 3.72 14.13 1.77
CA ILE A 156 4.88 14.44 0.93
C ILE A 156 5.09 15.94 0.77
N LEU A 157 4.02 16.71 0.57
CA LEU A 157 4.11 18.16 0.44
C LEU A 157 4.60 18.80 1.74
N PHE A 158 4.11 18.34 2.88
CA PHE A 158 4.57 18.76 4.20
C PHE A 158 6.06 18.46 4.39
N ILE A 159 6.51 17.22 4.14
CA ILE A 159 7.90 16.82 4.34
C ILE A 159 8.86 17.60 3.42
N ILE A 160 8.46 17.91 2.19
CA ILE A 160 9.27 18.70 1.24
C ILE A 160 9.32 20.18 1.63
N TYR A 161 8.16 20.78 1.96
CA TYR A 161 8.01 22.23 2.11
C TYR A 161 7.90 22.72 3.56
N ARG A 162 8.14 21.86 4.55
CA ARG A 162 8.06 22.17 6.00
C ARG A 162 8.65 23.52 6.39
N LYS A 163 9.81 23.89 5.82
CA LYS A 163 10.52 25.14 6.16
C LYS A 163 9.76 26.42 5.81
N TYR A 164 8.73 26.35 4.98
CA TYR A 164 7.91 27.48 4.54
C TYR A 164 6.53 27.54 5.22
N LEU A 165 6.24 26.61 6.12
CA LEU A 165 4.98 26.52 6.83
C LEU A 165 5.13 27.12 8.23
N ASN A 166 4.05 27.70 8.76
CA ASN A 166 4.05 28.20 10.13
C ASN A 166 4.03 27.02 11.13
N LYS A 167 4.32 27.31 12.41
CA LYS A 167 4.42 26.30 13.48
C LYS A 167 3.10 25.53 13.68
N HIS A 168 1.96 26.21 13.64
CA HIS A 168 0.64 25.59 13.84
C HIS A 168 0.26 24.62 12.71
N THR A 169 0.46 25.02 11.45
CA THR A 169 0.28 24.15 10.29
C THR A 169 1.23 22.96 10.37
N CYS A 170 2.47 23.14 10.86
CA CYS A 170 3.39 22.01 11.04
C CYS A 170 2.86 20.99 12.07
N TYR A 171 2.32 21.45 13.21
CA TYR A 171 1.75 20.55 14.20
C TYR A 171 0.53 19.80 13.66
N LEU A 172 -0.37 20.51 12.96
CA LEU A 172 -1.54 19.89 12.36
C LEU A 172 -1.16 18.87 11.27
N CYS A 173 -0.18 19.19 10.41
CA CYS A 173 0.30 18.22 9.42
C CYS A 173 0.91 16.98 10.09
N PHE A 174 1.59 17.15 11.22
CA PHE A 174 2.19 16.04 11.95
C PHE A 174 1.12 15.12 12.56
N THR A 175 0.06 15.66 13.16
CA THR A 175 -1.04 14.85 13.68
C THR A 175 -1.77 14.09 12.57
N LEU A 176 -2.03 14.75 11.44
CA LEU A 176 -2.70 14.15 10.29
C LEU A 176 -1.85 13.06 9.60
N LEU A 177 -0.52 13.19 9.63
CA LEU A 177 0.41 12.17 9.13
C LEU A 177 0.40 10.90 9.97
N LEU A 178 0.14 11.00 11.28
CA LEU A 178 0.03 9.85 12.17
C LEU A 178 -1.32 9.13 12.06
N ALA A 179 -2.35 9.78 11.53
CA ALA A 179 -3.70 9.23 11.47
C ALA A 179 -3.80 7.90 10.69
N PRO A 180 -3.17 7.72 9.50
CA PRO A 180 -3.16 6.42 8.82
C PRO A 180 -2.44 5.32 9.61
N ILE A 181 -1.43 5.65 10.39
CA ILE A 181 -0.75 4.67 11.26
C ILE A 181 -1.72 4.23 12.37
N LEU A 182 -2.40 5.18 13.02
CA LEU A 182 -3.38 4.91 14.06
C LEU A 182 -4.57 4.11 13.53
N ASP A 183 -5.18 4.51 12.40
CA ASP A 183 -6.29 3.79 11.74
C ASP A 183 -5.91 2.32 11.49
N ASN A 184 -4.73 2.07 10.91
CA ASN A 184 -4.25 0.71 10.67
C ASN A 184 -3.99 -0.08 11.96
N PHE A 185 -3.55 0.55 13.05
CA PHE A 185 -3.43 -0.14 14.34
C PHE A 185 -4.80 -0.50 14.92
N LEU A 186 -5.76 0.41 14.87
CA LEU A 186 -7.13 0.19 15.34
C LEU A 186 -7.83 -0.93 14.59
N THR A 187 -7.61 -1.02 13.27
CA THR A 187 -8.14 -2.11 12.44
C THR A 187 -7.22 -3.35 12.39
N ALA A 188 -6.24 -3.45 13.30
CA ALA A 188 -5.29 -4.57 13.41
C ALA A 188 -4.52 -4.93 12.12
N GLY A 189 -4.30 -3.93 11.25
CA GLY A 189 -3.62 -4.03 9.96
C GLY A 189 -2.14 -3.62 10.06
N ILE A 190 -1.29 -4.43 10.73
CA ILE A 190 0.16 -4.16 10.87
C ILE A 190 0.80 -3.84 9.52
N LEU A 191 0.45 -4.60 8.47
CA LEU A 191 0.95 -4.38 7.11
C LEU A 191 0.58 -3.00 6.51
N GLY A 192 -0.58 -2.45 6.88
CA GLY A 192 -0.97 -1.10 6.44
C GLY A 192 -0.15 -0.02 7.16
N ALA A 193 0.13 -0.22 8.44
CA ALA A 193 1.03 0.66 9.20
C ALA A 193 2.46 0.61 8.64
N THR A 194 3.00 -0.58 8.37
CA THR A 194 4.33 -0.74 7.77
C THR A 194 4.41 -0.13 6.37
N PHE A 195 3.39 -0.30 5.53
CA PHE A 195 3.29 0.37 4.23
C PHE A 195 3.36 1.89 4.37
N THR A 196 2.63 2.47 5.32
CA THR A 196 2.62 3.91 5.58
C THR A 196 3.99 4.40 6.05
N LEU A 197 4.68 3.65 6.91
CA LEU A 197 6.05 3.96 7.32
C LEU A 197 7.04 3.92 6.14
N THR A 198 6.93 2.93 5.25
CA THR A 198 7.75 2.85 4.02
C THR A 198 7.45 4.02 3.08
N TYR A 199 6.19 4.43 2.95
CA TYR A 199 5.82 5.63 2.20
C TYR A 199 6.45 6.90 2.79
N ILE A 200 6.38 7.09 4.12
CA ILE A 200 7.01 8.22 4.81
C ILE A 200 8.53 8.22 4.61
N PHE A 201 9.16 7.05 4.66
CA PHE A 201 10.60 6.89 4.39
C PHE A 201 10.96 7.40 3.00
N TYR A 202 10.23 7.01 1.96
CA TYR A 202 10.48 7.52 0.61
C TYR A 202 10.19 9.02 0.47
N CYS A 203 9.14 9.53 1.12
CA CYS A 203 8.88 10.97 1.15
C CYS A 203 10.03 11.76 1.79
N TYR A 204 10.59 11.25 2.89
CA TYR A 204 11.75 11.83 3.55
C TYR A 204 12.99 11.80 2.66
N PHE A 205 13.28 10.64 2.07
CA PHE A 205 14.39 10.48 1.13
C PHE A 205 14.28 11.44 -0.06
N TYR A 206 13.07 11.72 -0.55
CA TYR A 206 12.87 12.72 -1.60
C TYR A 206 13.00 14.14 -1.13
N SER A 207 12.55 14.47 0.07
CA SER A 207 12.79 15.80 0.62
C SER A 207 14.27 16.10 0.82
N THR A 208 15.10 15.12 1.22
CA THR A 208 16.55 15.31 1.32
C THR A 208 17.18 15.56 -0.04
N ILE A 209 16.79 14.79 -1.07
CA ILE A 209 17.24 14.99 -2.45
C ILE A 209 16.81 16.36 -2.99
N ILE A 210 15.52 16.70 -2.90
CA ILE A 210 14.97 17.94 -3.46
C ILE A 210 15.55 19.18 -2.77
N ASN A 211 15.79 19.11 -1.46
CA ASN A 211 16.36 20.21 -0.69
C ASN A 211 17.89 20.18 -0.63
N ASN A 212 18.58 19.31 -1.38
CA ASN A 212 20.04 19.12 -1.34
C ASN A 212 20.60 18.94 0.09
N LYS A 213 19.87 18.23 0.95
CA LYS A 213 20.29 17.93 2.32
C LYS A 213 20.94 16.55 2.38
N LYS A 214 21.96 16.41 3.22
CA LYS A 214 22.50 15.08 3.55
C LYS A 214 21.42 14.26 4.26
N ILE A 215 21.37 12.97 3.94
CA ILE A 215 20.49 12.01 4.61
C ILE A 215 20.91 11.92 6.08
N ASN A 216 19.97 12.16 6.99
CA ASN A 216 20.25 12.03 8.41
C ASN A 216 20.14 10.56 8.82
N LEU A 217 21.27 9.84 8.86
CA LEU A 217 21.33 8.44 9.28
C LEU A 217 20.71 8.22 10.67
N LYS A 218 20.85 9.17 11.60
CA LYS A 218 20.23 9.06 12.93
C LYS A 218 18.70 9.04 12.85
N PHE A 219 18.10 9.76 11.90
CA PHE A 219 16.66 9.75 11.68
C PHE A 219 16.19 8.41 11.08
N ILE A 220 16.94 7.87 10.11
CA ILE A 220 16.68 6.55 9.53
C ILE A 220 16.76 5.48 10.61
N LEU A 221 17.82 5.47 11.42
CA LEU A 221 17.99 4.52 12.52
C LEU A 221 16.86 4.63 13.54
N LYS A 222 16.38 5.84 13.84
CA LYS A 222 15.20 6.02 14.72
C LYS A 222 13.93 5.42 14.12
N ILE A 223 13.64 5.67 12.83
CA ILE A 223 12.49 5.06 12.16
C ILE A 223 12.61 3.54 12.16
N PHE A 224 13.81 3.03 11.85
CA PHE A 224 14.08 1.59 11.83
C PHE A 224 13.92 0.96 13.21
N LEU A 225 14.40 1.61 14.27
CA LEU A 225 14.23 1.15 15.64
C LEU A 225 12.75 1.12 16.02
N ILE A 226 12.00 2.19 15.73
CA ILE A 226 10.54 2.25 15.95
C ILE A 226 9.83 1.11 15.21
N PHE A 227 10.21 0.87 13.95
CA PHE A 227 9.66 -0.21 13.14
C PHE A 227 9.91 -1.59 13.78
N ILE A 228 11.14 -1.86 14.22
CA ILE A 228 11.48 -3.11 14.91
C ILE A 228 10.69 -3.26 16.21
N THR A 229 10.61 -2.19 17.03
CA THR A 229 9.86 -2.22 18.29
C THR A 229 8.39 -2.52 18.04
N VAL A 230 7.77 -1.86 17.05
CA VAL A 230 6.38 -2.10 16.66
C VAL A 230 6.16 -3.55 16.21
N LEU A 231 7.07 -4.10 15.38
CA LEU A 231 6.97 -5.50 14.96
C LEU A 231 7.10 -6.46 16.14
N PHE A 232 8.10 -6.25 17.01
CA PHE A 232 8.34 -7.12 18.15
C PHE A 232 7.17 -7.13 19.14
N VAL A 233 6.64 -5.95 19.48
CA VAL A 233 5.43 -5.81 20.30
C VAL A 233 4.25 -6.49 19.61
N GLY A 234 4.11 -6.32 18.30
CA GLY A 234 3.09 -7.01 17.49
C GLY A 234 3.19 -8.54 17.56
N PHE A 235 4.40 -9.10 17.55
CA PHE A 235 4.63 -10.55 17.65
C PHE A 235 4.20 -11.10 19.01
N ILE A 236 4.51 -10.39 20.10
CA ILE A 236 4.10 -10.80 21.46
C ILE A 236 2.58 -10.84 21.54
N PHE A 237 1.91 -9.74 21.16
CA PHE A 237 0.44 -9.68 21.21
C PHE A 237 -0.21 -10.73 20.30
N TYR A 238 0.37 -10.98 19.13
CA TYR A 238 -0.18 -11.97 18.22
C TYR A 238 -0.01 -13.40 18.74
N THR A 239 1.13 -13.72 19.35
CA THR A 239 1.37 -15.02 19.98
C THR A 239 0.36 -15.28 21.09
N GLN A 240 0.20 -14.32 22.01
CA GLN A 240 -0.78 -14.42 23.10
C GLN A 240 -2.21 -14.61 22.56
N ARG A 241 -2.56 -13.90 21.47
CA ARG A 241 -3.86 -14.07 20.82
C ARG A 241 -4.08 -15.49 20.30
N ILE A 242 -3.07 -16.07 19.66
CA ILE A 242 -3.17 -17.43 19.12
C ILE A 242 -3.33 -18.45 20.25
N GLU A 243 -2.58 -18.31 21.33
CA GLU A 243 -2.72 -19.20 22.49
C GLU A 243 -4.10 -19.08 23.15
N LEU A 244 -4.66 -17.87 23.26
CA LEU A 244 -6.01 -17.66 23.76
C LEU A 244 -7.11 -18.29 22.87
N MET A 245 -6.93 -18.27 21.55
CA MET A 245 -7.95 -18.75 20.61
C MET A 245 -7.86 -20.25 20.31
N PHE A 246 -6.65 -20.80 20.23
CA PHE A 246 -6.40 -22.17 19.77
C PHE A 246 -5.80 -23.07 20.86
N GLY A 247 -5.57 -22.53 22.06
CA GLY A 247 -4.92 -23.23 23.19
C GLY A 247 -3.40 -23.40 23.02
N SER A 248 -2.91 -23.60 21.79
CA SER A 248 -1.49 -23.65 21.48
C SER A 248 -1.16 -23.22 20.05
N ILE A 249 0.10 -22.84 19.82
CA ILE A 249 0.63 -22.52 18.48
C ILE A 249 0.58 -23.74 17.56
N ASN A 250 0.91 -24.94 18.07
CA ASN A 250 0.92 -26.17 17.29
C ASN A 250 -0.49 -26.54 16.81
N THR A 251 -1.50 -26.35 17.69
CA THR A 251 -2.91 -26.49 17.34
C THR A 251 -3.31 -25.50 16.25
N PHE A 252 -2.90 -24.24 16.36
CA PHE A 252 -3.15 -23.25 15.31
C PHE A 252 -2.55 -23.67 13.97
N ILE A 253 -1.29 -24.14 13.96
CA ILE A 253 -0.61 -24.56 12.73
C ILE A 253 -1.32 -25.75 12.09
N SER A 254 -1.74 -26.75 12.86
CA SER A 254 -2.42 -27.93 12.33
C SER A 254 -3.84 -27.64 11.80
N TYR A 255 -4.57 -26.72 12.45
CA TYR A 255 -5.88 -26.27 11.93
C TYR A 255 -5.76 -25.37 10.70
N ASN A 256 -4.65 -24.64 10.58
CA ASN A 256 -4.45 -23.72 9.49
C ASN A 256 -3.87 -24.50 8.29
N ASN A 257 -4.73 -24.87 7.34
CA ASN A 257 -4.39 -25.50 6.04
C ASN A 257 -3.59 -24.54 5.12
N ASN A 258 -2.48 -24.05 5.64
CA ASN A 258 -1.56 -23.15 5.00
C ASN A 258 -0.68 -23.93 4.03
N LEU A 259 -0.40 -23.34 2.87
CA LEU A 259 0.49 -23.89 1.85
C LEU A 259 1.98 -23.71 2.21
N LEU A 260 2.25 -23.09 3.36
CA LEU A 260 3.57 -22.93 3.96
C LEU A 260 3.50 -23.31 5.42
N GLN A 261 4.31 -24.30 5.78
CA GLN A 261 4.38 -24.86 7.13
C GLN A 261 5.76 -24.60 7.74
N PRO A 262 5.87 -24.44 9.06
CA PRO A 262 7.18 -24.38 9.71
C PRO A 262 7.89 -25.74 9.60
N ASN A 263 9.20 -25.72 9.37
CA ASN A 263 9.99 -26.94 9.41
C ASN A 263 10.19 -27.44 10.86
N GLU A 264 10.79 -28.62 11.02
CA GLU A 264 11.04 -29.21 12.34
C GLU A 264 11.87 -28.31 13.28
N PHE A 265 12.79 -27.52 12.74
CA PHE A 265 13.60 -26.59 13.54
C PHE A 265 12.74 -25.50 14.17
N LEU A 266 11.88 -24.86 13.38
CA LEU A 266 10.97 -23.82 13.88
C LEU A 266 9.96 -24.39 14.89
N LEU A 267 9.43 -25.59 14.63
CA LEU A 267 8.52 -26.29 15.55
C LEU A 267 9.17 -26.50 16.92
N LYS A 268 10.43 -27.00 16.96
CA LYS A 268 11.19 -27.14 18.21
C LYS A 268 11.39 -25.80 18.94
N CYS A 269 11.53 -24.70 18.21
CA CYS A 269 11.65 -23.37 18.83
C CYS A 269 10.34 -22.86 19.46
N PHE A 270 9.17 -23.31 19.00
CA PHE A 270 7.89 -22.94 19.62
C PHE A 270 7.72 -23.56 21.01
N ASP A 271 8.32 -24.71 21.26
CA ASP A 271 8.24 -25.40 22.54
C ASP A 271 9.15 -24.78 23.62
N VAL A 272 10.06 -23.89 23.23
CA VAL A 272 10.98 -23.19 24.14
C VAL A 272 10.36 -21.87 24.64
N PRO A 273 9.98 -21.72 25.93
CA PRO A 273 9.16 -20.59 26.40
C PRO A 273 9.74 -19.21 26.11
N PHE A 274 11.06 -19.03 26.23
CA PHE A 274 11.71 -17.73 26.01
C PHE A 274 11.92 -17.40 24.52
N LEU A 275 11.92 -18.41 23.64
CA LEU A 275 12.04 -18.22 22.19
C LEU A 275 10.69 -18.22 21.49
N LYS A 276 9.65 -18.79 22.09
CA LYS A 276 8.34 -19.03 21.47
C LYS A 276 7.80 -17.83 20.70
N SER A 277 7.59 -16.69 21.35
CA SER A 277 7.00 -15.51 20.71
C SER A 277 7.88 -14.93 19.61
N PHE A 278 9.21 -15.05 19.76
CA PHE A 278 10.17 -14.59 18.77
C PHE A 278 10.20 -15.54 17.55
N ALA A 279 10.28 -16.84 17.78
CA ALA A 279 10.23 -17.88 16.75
C ALA A 279 8.89 -17.82 15.99
N PHE A 280 7.77 -17.69 16.70
CA PHE A 280 6.45 -17.54 16.09
C PHE A 280 6.33 -16.22 15.31
N GLY A 281 6.92 -15.14 15.83
CA GLY A 281 7.04 -13.87 15.11
C GLY A 281 7.84 -14.00 13.81
N ILE A 282 8.97 -14.73 13.83
CA ILE A 282 9.76 -15.04 12.63
C ILE A 282 8.95 -15.89 11.65
N TYR A 283 8.34 -16.98 12.12
CA TYR A 283 7.47 -17.83 11.31
C TYR A 283 6.39 -16.99 10.64
N TRP A 284 5.66 -16.18 11.42
CA TRP A 284 4.61 -15.31 10.93
C TRP A 284 5.14 -14.32 9.90
N PHE A 285 6.25 -13.64 10.18
CA PHE A 285 6.83 -12.68 9.24
C PHE A 285 7.26 -13.33 7.92
N LEU A 286 7.96 -14.46 7.98
CA LEU A 286 8.41 -15.19 6.79
C LEU A 286 7.24 -15.81 6.03
N HIS A 287 6.28 -16.39 6.74
CA HIS A 287 5.03 -16.89 6.17
C HIS A 287 4.32 -15.75 5.42
N TYR A 288 4.23 -14.56 6.02
CA TYR A 288 3.65 -13.39 5.38
C TYR A 288 4.36 -12.96 4.10
N ILE A 289 5.68 -13.12 4.05
CA ILE A 289 6.48 -12.75 2.87
C ILE A 289 6.37 -13.77 1.75
N LEU A 290 6.36 -15.06 2.08
CA LEU A 290 6.54 -16.12 1.11
C LEU A 290 5.23 -16.77 0.65
N GLN A 291 4.18 -16.72 1.47
CA GLN A 291 2.87 -17.31 1.14
C GLN A 291 2.25 -16.76 -0.13
N GLY A 292 2.57 -15.52 -0.47
CA GLY A 292 2.04 -14.90 -1.67
C GLY A 292 2.38 -15.69 -2.94
N LEU A 293 3.50 -16.41 -2.94
CA LEU A 293 3.96 -17.23 -4.05
C LEU A 293 3.14 -18.53 -4.16
N SER A 294 2.95 -19.24 -3.03
CA SER A 294 2.18 -20.49 -3.01
C SER A 294 0.69 -20.26 -3.23
N GLU A 295 0.13 -19.23 -2.60
CA GLU A 295 -1.28 -18.85 -2.76
C GLU A 295 -1.56 -18.40 -4.20
N PHE A 296 -0.65 -17.63 -4.82
CA PHE A 296 -0.73 -17.30 -6.24
C PHE A 296 -0.85 -18.55 -7.11
N SER A 297 0.03 -19.51 -6.89
CA SER A 297 0.10 -20.72 -7.72
C SER A 297 -1.14 -21.58 -7.53
N TYR A 298 -1.56 -21.78 -6.27
CA TYR A 298 -2.77 -22.53 -5.95
C TYR A 298 -4.02 -21.90 -6.58
N LEU A 299 -4.14 -20.57 -6.52
CA LEU A 299 -5.25 -19.85 -7.14
C LEU A 299 -5.26 -20.03 -8.65
N LEU A 300 -4.11 -19.93 -9.31
CA LEU A 300 -4.05 -20.06 -10.76
C LEU A 300 -4.48 -21.46 -11.22
N ASP A 301 -4.09 -22.49 -10.47
CA ASP A 301 -4.37 -23.89 -10.78
C ASP A 301 -5.80 -24.33 -10.44
N ASN A 302 -6.44 -23.70 -9.44
CA ASN A 302 -7.74 -24.12 -8.91
C ASN A 302 -8.88 -23.11 -9.14
N PHE A 303 -8.61 -21.97 -9.78
CA PHE A 303 -9.66 -21.00 -10.12
C PHE A 303 -10.43 -21.44 -11.38
N ASP A 304 -11.76 -21.30 -11.33
CA ASP A 304 -12.61 -21.54 -12.48
C ASP A 304 -12.57 -20.35 -13.44
N HIS A 305 -11.68 -20.45 -14.44
CA HIS A 305 -11.43 -19.40 -15.43
C HIS A 305 -12.63 -19.07 -16.33
N ALA A 306 -13.71 -19.86 -16.29
CA ALA A 306 -14.96 -19.51 -16.97
C ALA A 306 -15.71 -18.36 -16.27
N ASN A 307 -15.42 -18.13 -14.98
CA ASN A 307 -16.15 -17.21 -14.11
C ASN A 307 -15.32 -15.97 -13.71
N ILE A 308 -14.75 -15.27 -14.70
CA ILE A 308 -14.00 -14.03 -14.47
C ILE A 308 -14.91 -12.83 -14.16
N LEU A 309 -14.45 -11.96 -13.27
CA LEU A 309 -15.25 -10.85 -12.70
C LEU A 309 -15.04 -9.48 -13.37
N TYR A 310 -14.21 -9.40 -14.41
CA TYR A 310 -13.94 -8.22 -15.24
C TYR A 310 -13.63 -6.92 -14.46
N GLY A 311 -12.99 -7.03 -13.30
CA GLY A 311 -12.53 -5.90 -12.50
C GLY A 311 -13.42 -5.57 -11.30
N LYS A 312 -14.54 -6.28 -11.10
CA LYS A 312 -15.44 -6.06 -9.96
C LYS A 312 -14.75 -6.28 -8.62
N LYS A 313 -13.80 -7.22 -8.51
CA LYS A 313 -13.07 -7.48 -7.27
C LYS A 313 -11.99 -6.43 -7.00
N GLN A 314 -11.28 -5.94 -8.01
CA GLN A 314 -10.24 -4.91 -7.93
C GLN A 314 -10.84 -3.54 -7.66
N PHE A 315 -11.88 -3.21 -8.40
CA PHE A 315 -12.57 -1.94 -8.35
C PHE A 315 -13.83 -2.01 -7.49
N PHE A 316 -13.90 -2.97 -6.56
CA PHE A 316 -15.06 -3.19 -5.69
C PHE A 316 -15.49 -1.92 -4.95
N ILE A 317 -14.55 -1.03 -4.68
CA ILE A 317 -14.80 0.30 -4.10
C ILE A 317 -15.57 1.22 -5.04
N LEU A 318 -15.20 1.24 -6.33
CA LEU A 318 -15.91 2.01 -7.34
C LEU A 318 -17.28 1.39 -7.58
N ASP A 319 -17.35 0.06 -7.66
CA ASP A 319 -18.61 -0.67 -7.82
C ASP A 319 -19.55 -0.37 -6.65
N LYS A 320 -19.03 -0.42 -5.42
CA LYS A 320 -19.75 -0.02 -4.19
C LYS A 320 -20.14 1.46 -4.16
N PHE A 321 -19.30 2.35 -4.66
CA PHE A 321 -19.65 3.78 -4.74
C PHE A 321 -20.79 4.00 -5.74
N PHE A 322 -20.72 3.35 -6.91
CA PHE A 322 -21.77 3.42 -7.92
C PHE A 322 -23.05 2.71 -7.48
N SER A 323 -22.96 1.63 -6.71
CA SER A 323 -24.13 0.94 -6.18
C SER A 323 -24.92 1.84 -5.24
N ILE A 324 -24.23 2.68 -4.46
CA ILE A 324 -24.87 3.68 -3.60
C ILE A 324 -25.50 4.82 -4.43
N LEU A 325 -24.86 5.25 -5.52
CA LEU A 325 -25.37 6.34 -6.36
C LEU A 325 -26.52 5.94 -7.29
N PHE A 326 -26.54 4.69 -7.73
CA PHE A 326 -27.46 4.17 -8.75
C PHE A 326 -28.40 3.08 -8.23
N GLU A 327 -28.44 2.86 -6.91
CA GLU A 327 -29.30 1.87 -6.24
C GLU A 327 -29.14 0.44 -6.80
N ASN A 328 -27.92 0.06 -7.20
CA ASN A 328 -27.64 -1.30 -7.65
C ASN A 328 -27.38 -2.24 -6.47
N ASN A 329 -27.81 -3.49 -6.57
CA ASN A 329 -27.54 -4.54 -5.58
C ASN A 329 -26.09 -5.04 -5.69
N TYR A 330 -25.15 -4.32 -5.08
CA TYR A 330 -23.77 -4.80 -4.92
C TYR A 330 -23.70 -5.86 -3.82
N ASN A 331 -23.31 -7.08 -4.19
CA ASN A 331 -23.18 -8.21 -3.26
C ASN A 331 -21.72 -8.68 -3.17
N THR A 332 -21.08 -8.47 -2.02
CA THR A 332 -19.72 -8.97 -1.74
C THR A 332 -19.64 -10.48 -1.60
N TYR A 333 -20.76 -11.14 -1.29
CA TYR A 333 -20.79 -12.59 -1.12
C TYR A 333 -20.54 -13.31 -2.45
N ASP A 334 -21.08 -12.78 -3.55
CA ASP A 334 -20.86 -13.37 -4.88
C ASP A 334 -19.38 -13.29 -5.31
N LEU A 335 -18.65 -12.28 -4.82
CA LEU A 335 -17.21 -12.12 -5.07
C LEU A 335 -16.35 -13.08 -4.23
N SER A 336 -16.85 -13.57 -3.09
CA SER A 336 -16.10 -14.46 -2.19
C SER A 336 -16.26 -15.93 -2.57
N ILE A 337 -17.42 -16.33 -3.11
CA ILE A 337 -17.70 -17.71 -3.55
C ILE A 337 -16.78 -18.15 -4.69
N LEU A 338 -16.41 -17.23 -5.58
CA LEU A 338 -15.52 -17.54 -6.72
C LEU A 338 -14.05 -17.72 -6.32
N ASN A 339 -13.67 -17.30 -5.11
CA ASN A 339 -12.31 -17.49 -4.63
C ASN A 339 -12.21 -18.86 -3.94
N PRO A 340 -11.38 -19.81 -4.41
CA PRO A 340 -11.25 -21.12 -3.76
C PRO A 340 -10.62 -21.02 -2.36
N ARG A 341 -9.99 -19.90 -2.01
CA ARG A 341 -9.41 -19.63 -0.68
C ARG A 341 -9.76 -18.20 -0.22
N PRO A 342 -11.03 -17.91 0.10
CA PRO A 342 -11.47 -16.57 0.50
C PRO A 342 -10.84 -16.17 1.84
N GLY A 343 -10.50 -14.89 1.99
CA GLY A 343 -9.86 -14.36 3.20
C GLY A 343 -8.39 -14.78 3.39
N ARG A 344 -7.79 -15.51 2.45
CA ARG A 344 -6.35 -15.73 2.36
C ARG A 344 -5.66 -14.56 1.63
N TYR A 345 -4.33 -14.61 1.60
CA TYR A 345 -3.50 -13.46 1.29
C TYR A 345 -3.51 -13.09 -0.18
N GLN A 346 -4.05 -11.91 -0.44
CA GLN A 346 -4.15 -11.35 -1.78
C GLN A 346 -2.88 -10.61 -2.15
N THR A 347 -1.98 -11.22 -2.94
CA THR A 347 -0.82 -10.49 -3.47
C THR A 347 -1.22 -9.52 -4.57
N PHE A 348 -0.31 -8.63 -4.96
CA PHE A 348 -0.52 -7.76 -6.12
C PHE A 348 -0.74 -8.58 -7.41
N TYR A 349 -0.12 -9.76 -7.53
CA TYR A 349 -0.20 -10.60 -8.72
C TYR A 349 -1.30 -11.67 -8.66
N GLY A 350 -1.80 -12.05 -7.49
CA GLY A 350 -2.66 -13.23 -7.30
C GLY A 350 -4.15 -12.95 -7.32
N ASP A 351 -4.74 -12.77 -6.14
CA ASP A 351 -6.17 -13.02 -5.93
C ASP A 351 -7.12 -12.08 -6.64
N VAL A 352 -6.70 -10.88 -7.00
CA VAL A 352 -7.64 -9.89 -7.52
C VAL A 352 -7.66 -9.90 -9.04
N PHE A 353 -6.48 -9.92 -9.66
CA PHE A 353 -6.38 -9.87 -11.11
C PHE A 353 -6.60 -11.21 -11.79
N ILE A 354 -6.23 -12.34 -11.17
CA ILE A 354 -6.60 -13.66 -11.70
C ILE A 354 -8.12 -13.79 -11.73
N ILE A 355 -8.79 -13.41 -10.64
CA ILE A 355 -10.24 -13.50 -10.52
C ILE A 355 -10.95 -12.51 -11.47
N ASP A 356 -10.42 -11.30 -11.64
CA ASP A 356 -11.05 -10.31 -12.49
C ASP A 356 -10.75 -10.48 -13.98
N PHE A 357 -9.55 -10.90 -14.37
CA PHE A 357 -9.08 -10.76 -15.75
C PHE A 357 -8.37 -12.01 -16.29
N GLY A 358 -8.30 -13.08 -15.50
CA GLY A 358 -7.67 -14.35 -15.89
C GLY A 358 -6.21 -14.21 -16.32
N PHE A 359 -5.73 -15.17 -17.12
CA PHE A 359 -4.34 -15.26 -17.55
C PHE A 359 -3.81 -14.03 -18.30
N SER A 360 -4.60 -13.47 -19.22
CA SER A 360 -4.19 -12.31 -20.03
C SER A 360 -4.12 -11.02 -19.20
N GLY A 361 -4.95 -10.89 -18.18
CA GLY A 361 -5.00 -9.72 -17.31
C GLY A 361 -3.69 -9.48 -16.57
N LEU A 362 -3.07 -10.55 -16.09
CA LEU A 362 -1.82 -10.51 -15.31
C LEU A 362 -0.62 -9.98 -16.11
N ILE A 363 -0.44 -10.45 -17.34
CA ILE A 363 0.64 -10.00 -18.23
C ILE A 363 0.41 -8.54 -18.65
N PHE A 364 -0.84 -8.22 -18.99
CA PHE A 364 -1.23 -6.87 -19.40
C PHE A 364 -1.04 -5.86 -18.25
N GLU A 365 -1.45 -6.22 -17.04
CA GLU A 365 -1.30 -5.38 -15.86
C GLU A 365 0.17 -5.19 -15.50
N SER A 366 0.95 -6.27 -15.42
CA SER A 366 2.39 -6.18 -15.12
C SER A 366 3.10 -5.24 -16.10
N THR A 367 2.70 -5.30 -17.38
CA THR A 367 3.19 -4.39 -18.43
C THR A 367 2.73 -2.95 -18.20
N ILE A 368 1.43 -2.71 -18.00
CA ILE A 368 0.88 -1.37 -17.74
C ILE A 368 1.50 -0.75 -16.50
N PHE A 369 1.59 -1.51 -15.42
CA PHE A 369 2.13 -1.08 -14.15
C PHE A 369 3.61 -0.70 -14.29
N GLY A 370 4.40 -1.53 -14.99
CA GLY A 370 5.80 -1.20 -15.31
C GLY A 370 5.95 0.07 -16.15
N VAL A 371 5.04 0.30 -17.10
CA VAL A 371 4.97 1.53 -17.92
C VAL A 371 4.63 2.75 -17.06
N ILE A 372 3.50 2.71 -16.35
CA ILE A 372 3.02 3.81 -15.48
C ILE A 372 4.10 4.19 -14.47
N LEU A 373 4.68 3.19 -13.81
CA LEU A 373 5.68 3.44 -12.79
C LEU A 373 6.95 4.07 -13.34
N SER A 374 7.37 3.65 -14.54
CA SER A 374 8.52 4.25 -15.21
C SER A 374 8.23 5.68 -15.68
N GLN A 375 7.01 5.95 -16.13
CA GLN A 375 6.59 7.32 -16.44
C GLN A 375 6.57 8.20 -15.20
N LEU A 376 6.08 7.72 -14.06
CA LEU A 376 6.10 8.45 -12.79
C LEU A 376 7.54 8.69 -12.30
N TYR A 377 8.41 7.68 -12.41
CA TYR A 377 9.85 7.81 -12.11
C TYR A 377 10.50 8.93 -12.92
N LEU A 378 10.29 8.92 -14.24
CA LEU A 378 10.83 9.94 -15.15
C LEU A 378 10.21 11.31 -14.89
N SER A 379 8.90 11.37 -14.65
CA SER A 379 8.19 12.61 -14.28
C SER A 379 8.75 13.22 -13.01
N ARG A 380 9.04 12.40 -12.00
CA ARG A 380 9.69 12.83 -10.76
C ARG A 380 11.11 13.31 -10.99
N LYS A 381 11.93 12.59 -11.78
CA LYS A 381 13.28 13.06 -12.17
C LYS A 381 13.24 14.42 -12.85
N ARG A 382 12.20 14.67 -13.64
CA ARG A 382 11.92 15.97 -14.27
C ARG A 382 11.27 16.98 -13.30
N GLY A 383 11.16 16.69 -12.01
CA GLY A 383 10.56 17.60 -11.01
C GLY A 383 9.08 17.89 -11.23
N GLN A 384 8.35 17.02 -11.93
CA GLN A 384 6.93 17.21 -12.19
C GLN A 384 6.12 16.84 -10.95
N PHE A 385 5.07 17.63 -10.69
CA PHE A 385 4.22 17.49 -9.51
C PHE A 385 3.62 16.09 -9.34
N ILE A 386 3.11 15.50 -10.42
CA ILE A 386 2.51 14.15 -10.41
C ILE A 386 3.52 13.08 -9.98
N GLY A 387 4.74 13.14 -10.50
CA GLY A 387 5.80 12.21 -10.14
C GLY A 387 6.27 12.40 -8.71
N ILE A 388 6.32 13.64 -8.22
CA ILE A 388 6.65 13.90 -6.82
C ILE A 388 5.58 13.29 -5.90
N ILE A 389 4.30 13.50 -6.17
CA ILE A 389 3.22 13.03 -5.28
C ILE A 389 3.03 11.51 -5.34
N LEU A 390 2.93 10.93 -6.53
CA LEU A 390 2.50 9.53 -6.66
C LEU A 390 3.65 8.53 -6.60
N TYR A 391 4.86 8.88 -7.05
CA TYR A 391 5.94 7.90 -7.14
C TYR A 391 6.32 7.21 -5.81
N PRO A 392 6.40 7.90 -4.65
CA PRO A 392 6.69 7.23 -3.38
C PRO A 392 5.61 6.20 -2.98
N PHE A 393 4.35 6.46 -3.30
CA PHE A 393 3.26 5.50 -3.08
C PHE A 393 3.45 4.23 -3.94
N PHE A 394 3.78 4.41 -5.22
CA PHE A 394 4.03 3.27 -6.09
C PHE A 394 5.31 2.50 -5.73
N GLN A 395 6.35 3.16 -5.22
CA GLN A 395 7.54 2.43 -4.73
C GLN A 395 7.25 1.59 -3.51
N ALA A 396 6.48 2.13 -2.55
CA ALA A 396 5.98 1.32 -1.45
C ALA A 396 5.16 0.14 -1.99
N THR A 397 4.32 0.36 -2.99
CA THR A 397 3.55 -0.71 -3.65
C THR A 397 4.45 -1.79 -4.26
N VAL A 398 5.55 -1.43 -4.92
CA VAL A 398 6.49 -2.43 -5.45
C VAL A 398 7.13 -3.27 -4.33
N ILE A 399 7.56 -2.64 -3.23
CA ILE A 399 8.09 -3.35 -2.05
C ILE A 399 7.08 -4.36 -1.50
N PHE A 400 5.82 -3.94 -1.37
CA PHE A 400 4.78 -4.75 -0.77
C PHE A 400 4.04 -5.64 -1.78
N SER A 401 4.34 -5.55 -3.09
CA SER A 401 3.65 -6.31 -4.14
C SER A 401 3.63 -7.83 -3.91
N PRO A 402 4.68 -8.45 -3.36
CA PRO A 402 4.67 -9.89 -3.06
C PRO A 402 3.90 -10.24 -1.79
N LEU A 403 3.63 -9.23 -0.93
CA LEU A 403 3.03 -9.39 0.40
C LEU A 403 1.52 -9.21 0.35
N PHE A 404 1.07 -8.14 -0.31
CA PHE A 404 -0.34 -7.86 -0.48
C PHE A 404 -0.61 -6.91 -1.66
N ASN A 405 -1.83 -6.93 -2.17
CA ASN A 405 -2.30 -5.97 -3.17
C ASN A 405 -2.46 -4.59 -2.53
N SER A 406 -1.55 -3.66 -2.82
CA SER A 406 -1.62 -2.30 -2.29
C SER A 406 -2.70 -1.44 -2.96
N PHE A 407 -3.32 -1.92 -4.04
CA PHE A 407 -4.46 -1.27 -4.69
C PHE A 407 -5.81 -1.79 -4.23
N SER A 408 -5.85 -2.80 -3.34
CA SER A 408 -7.11 -3.21 -2.73
C SER A 408 -7.51 -2.28 -1.58
N SER A 409 -8.82 -2.14 -1.38
CA SER A 409 -9.42 -1.52 -0.20
C SER A 409 -8.99 -0.04 0.00
N SER A 410 -8.81 0.39 1.25
CA SER A 410 -8.63 1.81 1.63
C SER A 410 -7.50 2.54 0.88
N ARG A 411 -6.50 1.81 0.37
CA ARG A 411 -5.33 2.38 -0.30
C ARG A 411 -5.62 2.82 -1.73
N PHE A 412 -6.65 2.28 -2.37
CA PHE A 412 -7.11 2.76 -3.67
C PHE A 412 -7.54 4.23 -3.59
N TYR A 413 -8.22 4.62 -2.50
CA TYR A 413 -8.59 6.02 -2.26
C TYR A 413 -7.37 6.96 -2.17
N PHE A 414 -6.19 6.45 -1.79
CA PHE A 414 -4.95 7.23 -1.72
C PHE A 414 -4.41 7.53 -3.12
N LEU A 415 -4.59 6.62 -4.07
CA LEU A 415 -4.28 6.88 -5.48
C LEU A 415 -5.20 7.99 -6.03
N PHE A 416 -6.51 7.89 -5.76
CA PHE A 416 -7.49 8.87 -6.22
C PHE A 416 -7.28 10.25 -5.61
N SER A 417 -6.95 10.33 -4.31
CA SER A 417 -6.63 11.61 -3.67
C SER A 417 -5.37 12.26 -4.30
N GLY A 418 -4.34 11.47 -4.60
CA GLY A 418 -3.14 11.93 -5.28
C GLY A 418 -3.38 12.41 -6.70
N LEU A 419 -4.18 11.68 -7.48
CA LEU A 419 -4.63 12.10 -8.82
C LEU A 419 -5.47 13.37 -8.75
N THR A 420 -6.39 13.47 -7.80
CA THR A 420 -7.23 14.66 -7.59
C THR A 420 -6.38 15.87 -7.22
N ALA A 421 -5.40 15.71 -6.33
CA ALA A 421 -4.45 16.78 -5.98
C ALA A 421 -3.66 17.27 -7.22
N PHE A 422 -3.27 16.37 -8.12
CA PHE A 422 -2.64 16.74 -9.38
C PHE A 422 -3.59 17.49 -10.33
N VAL A 423 -4.84 17.03 -10.47
CA VAL A 423 -5.86 17.70 -11.28
C VAL A 423 -6.09 19.13 -10.78
N ILE A 424 -6.26 19.30 -9.45
CA ILE A 424 -6.39 20.61 -8.80
C ILE A 424 -5.18 21.49 -9.10
N TYR A 425 -3.95 20.96 -9.00
CA TYR A 425 -2.74 21.71 -9.36
C TYR A 425 -2.74 22.20 -10.80
N ARG A 426 -3.17 21.36 -11.75
CA ARG A 426 -3.25 21.72 -13.16
C ARG A 426 -4.27 22.82 -13.41
N PHE A 427 -5.42 22.78 -12.74
CA PHE A 427 -6.41 23.85 -12.80
C PHE A 427 -5.87 25.18 -12.25
N LEU A 428 -5.18 25.15 -11.10
CA LEU A 428 -4.56 26.34 -10.53
C LEU A 428 -3.49 26.97 -11.45
N ILE A 429 -2.75 26.15 -12.21
CA ILE A 429 -1.80 26.66 -13.21
C ILE A 429 -2.52 27.28 -14.41
N LYS A 430 -3.59 26.64 -14.91
CA LYS A 430 -4.32 27.16 -16.08
C LYS A 430 -4.96 28.51 -15.78
N LYS A 431 -5.64 28.65 -14.64
CA LYS A 431 -6.35 29.88 -14.26
C LYS A 431 -5.43 31.12 -14.28
N GLU A 432 -4.24 31.02 -13.72
CA GLU A 432 -3.28 32.13 -13.69
C GLU A 432 -2.75 32.50 -15.09
N LYS A 433 -2.56 31.53 -15.99
CA LYS A 433 -2.19 31.82 -17.39
C LYS A 433 -3.28 32.61 -18.12
N TYR A 434 -4.55 32.38 -17.79
CA TYR A 434 -5.66 33.16 -18.34
C TYR A 434 -5.72 34.56 -17.72
N GLU A 435 -5.60 34.68 -16.39
CA GLU A 435 -5.57 35.98 -15.71
C GLU A 435 -4.42 36.86 -16.25
N ASN A 436 -3.19 36.33 -16.35
CA ASN A 436 -2.06 37.09 -16.88
C ASN A 436 -2.16 37.47 -18.37
N ARG A 437 -2.99 36.77 -19.16
CA ARG A 437 -3.23 37.13 -20.58
C ARG A 437 -4.28 38.22 -20.75
N ASN A 438 -5.14 38.42 -19.76
CA ASN A 438 -6.17 39.46 -19.78
C ASN A 438 -5.66 40.80 -19.22
N TYR A 439 -4.44 40.81 -18.65
CA TYR A 439 -3.77 42.02 -18.14
C TYR A 439 -2.58 42.47 -19.01
N THR A 440 -2.39 41.86 -20.17
CA THR A 440 -1.42 42.25 -21.23
C THR A 440 -2.20 42.60 -22.48
#